data_AF-A0A5E3WX29-F1
#
_entry.id   AF-A0A5E3WX29-F1
#
_cell.length_a   1.000
_cell.length_b   1.000
_cell.length_c   1.000
_cell.angle_alpha   90.00
_cell.angle_beta   90.00
_cell.angle_gamma   90.00
#
_symmetry.space_group_name_H-M   'P 1'
#
loop_
_entity.id
_entity.type
_entity.pdbx_description
1 polymer ?
#
loop_
_entity_poly.entity_id
_entity_poly.type
_entity_poly.pdbx_seq_one_letter_code
_entity_poly.pdbx_strand_id
1 'polypeptide(L)'
;MNGVPEKFELLDDDRTFAQRLPNGDLVKMDWHTDADVVSISHSQVLEDMACKLKANEEVRASLIRRIAVLEGRDPLLSLQVTQASGEPTTHDISVNDGALIKLLKCKLSGLEKSCTALKRRVNELERGTGDLNLRCEALQNELQRAQARSVLTRDVQSLVDGLAQALECKLCYCVTQDLHTLGCGHSFCSQCITGWFRALRDKFVERHDEWDGYHRPYGTEVEAGPTYTCPGCRSIHMINTCPQPSYKLVDVIRIVEGSIDLVDRSVPAAAWADFCRYDFSYSILLMPHLLSERRAGTLLNLIVPIVHAAVARLRIFRSLSLALTRHVISYGQRETIEGIVEDIDRELDEFEIALSKLCRGRCQPRSGWRSGFPMGAPSGDWEQATFDEALRLKEQHSKAKQMVARPISESGLTAQQYAECERVVREWLTGPAGPSSASIE
;
A
#
# COMPACT_ATOMS: atom_id res chain seq x y z
N MET A 1 -8.20 28.55 -19.51
CA MET A 1 -8.70 29.12 -18.25
C MET A 1 -9.83 28.24 -17.75
N ASN A 2 -9.52 27.22 -16.95
CA ASN A 2 -10.51 26.33 -16.34
C ASN A 2 -10.38 26.52 -14.83
N GLY A 3 -11.38 27.18 -14.23
CA GLY A 3 -11.42 27.46 -12.79
C GLY A 3 -11.72 26.18 -12.02
N VAL A 4 -10.80 25.81 -11.14
CA VAL A 4 -11.01 24.81 -10.09
C VAL A 4 -11.93 25.43 -9.02
N PRO A 5 -12.99 24.76 -8.55
CA PRO A 5 -13.82 25.32 -7.50
C PRO A 5 -13.05 25.34 -6.16
N GLU A 6 -12.96 26.53 -5.59
CA GLU A 6 -12.32 26.84 -4.33
C GLU A 6 -13.13 26.31 -3.12
N LYS A 7 -12.39 25.68 -2.20
CA LYS A 7 -12.59 25.58 -0.74
C LYS A 7 -14.02 25.42 -0.21
N PHE A 8 -14.26 24.27 0.41
CA PHE A 8 -15.23 24.13 1.49
C PHE A 8 -14.66 24.74 2.76
N GLU A 9 -15.27 25.79 3.29
CA GLU A 9 -15.01 26.28 4.65
C GLU A 9 -15.91 25.49 5.63
N LEU A 10 -15.28 24.70 6.49
CA LEU A 10 -15.93 24.14 7.68
C LEU A 10 -16.08 25.27 8.69
N LEU A 11 -17.32 25.59 9.06
CA LEU A 11 -17.63 26.44 10.20
C LEU A 11 -17.60 25.60 11.48
N ASP A 12 -17.04 26.13 12.56
CA ASP A 12 -16.78 25.46 13.86
C ASP A 12 -18.04 25.00 14.64
N ASP A 13 -19.24 25.03 14.04
CA ASP A 13 -20.47 24.50 14.63
C ASP A 13 -20.90 23.23 13.88
N ASP A 14 -20.81 22.08 14.58
CA ASP A 14 -21.01 20.69 14.10
C ASP A 14 -22.38 20.38 13.43
N ARG A 15 -23.25 21.37 13.21
CA ARG A 15 -24.63 21.17 12.75
C ARG A 15 -25.07 21.99 11.54
N THR A 16 -24.22 22.86 10.99
CA THR A 16 -24.59 23.69 9.84
C THR A 16 -23.56 23.63 8.73
N PHE A 17 -23.97 23.08 7.58
CA PHE A 17 -23.24 23.25 6.32
C PHE A 17 -23.83 24.43 5.55
N ALA A 18 -22.94 25.23 4.98
CA ALA A 18 -23.31 26.33 4.10
C ALA A 18 -22.79 26.01 2.69
N GLN A 19 -23.70 25.85 1.73
CA GLN A 19 -23.32 25.67 0.33
C GLN A 19 -23.41 27.03 -0.36
N ARG A 20 -22.29 27.47 -0.95
CA ARG A 20 -22.27 28.68 -1.77
C ARG A 20 -22.75 28.33 -3.17
N LEU A 21 -23.89 28.88 -3.56
CA LEU A 21 -24.47 28.69 -4.88
C LEU A 21 -23.66 29.44 -5.95
N PRO A 22 -23.79 29.06 -7.25
CA PRO A 22 -23.06 29.70 -8.35
C PRO A 22 -23.33 31.21 -8.50
N ASN A 23 -24.43 31.71 -7.94
CA ASN A 23 -24.78 33.13 -7.93
C ASN A 23 -24.18 33.90 -6.72
N GLY A 24 -23.44 33.23 -5.85
CA GLY A 24 -22.83 33.81 -4.65
C GLY A 24 -23.67 33.71 -3.37
N ASP A 25 -24.91 33.24 -3.45
CA ASP A 25 -25.78 33.11 -2.28
C ASP A 25 -25.34 31.95 -1.39
N LEU A 26 -25.33 32.20 -0.08
CA LEU A 26 -25.07 31.20 0.95
C LEU A 26 -26.39 30.61 1.42
N VAL A 27 -26.67 29.37 1.02
CA VAL A 27 -27.80 28.61 1.56
C VAL A 27 -27.33 27.85 2.79
N LYS A 28 -27.89 28.20 3.95
CA LYS A 28 -27.77 27.40 5.17
C LYS A 28 -28.80 26.28 5.09
N MET A 29 -28.33 25.04 5.10
CA MET A 29 -29.22 23.88 5.29
C MET A 29 -29.03 23.38 6.71
N ASP A 30 -30.07 23.53 7.52
CA ASP A 30 -30.14 22.93 8.84
C ASP A 30 -30.40 21.43 8.67
N TRP A 31 -29.49 20.60 9.17
CA TRP A 31 -29.68 19.16 9.23
C TRP A 31 -30.73 18.84 10.29
N HIS A 32 -32.00 18.77 9.89
CA HIS A 32 -32.98 17.98 10.64
C HIS A 32 -32.79 16.52 10.22
N THR A 33 -31.98 15.78 10.97
CA THR A 33 -31.88 14.34 10.76
C THR A 33 -33.22 13.69 11.10
N ASP A 34 -33.74 12.85 10.20
CA ASP A 34 -34.95 12.02 10.44
C ASP A 34 -34.87 11.19 11.74
N ALA A 35 -33.68 11.04 12.33
CA ALA A 35 -33.47 10.48 13.65
C ALA A 35 -34.28 11.18 14.76
N ASP A 36 -34.46 12.51 14.69
CA ASP A 36 -35.23 13.27 15.68
C ASP A 36 -36.73 12.93 15.58
N VAL A 37 -37.24 12.75 14.36
CA VAL A 37 -38.64 12.40 14.10
C VAL A 37 -38.95 10.97 14.56
N VAL A 38 -38.01 10.03 14.37
CA VAL A 38 -38.19 8.63 14.80
C VAL A 38 -38.13 8.49 16.32
N SER A 39 -37.25 9.23 17.02
CA SER A 39 -37.12 9.16 18.48
C SER A 39 -38.39 9.61 19.22
N ILE A 40 -39.07 10.64 18.70
CA ILE A 40 -40.30 11.19 19.28
C ILE A 40 -41.43 10.14 19.22
N SER A 41 -41.50 9.38 18.12
CA SER A 41 -42.56 8.39 17.93
C SER A 41 -42.48 7.19 18.89
N HIS A 42 -41.26 6.74 19.25
CA HIS A 42 -41.08 5.57 20.10
C HIS A 42 -41.29 5.88 21.59
N SER A 43 -40.79 7.04 22.06
CA SER A 43 -41.04 7.51 23.44
C SER A 43 -42.53 7.62 23.72
N GLN A 44 -43.28 8.19 22.75
CA GLN A 44 -44.70 8.40 22.89
C GLN A 44 -45.51 7.09 22.91
N VAL A 45 -45.05 6.07 22.18
CA VAL A 45 -45.64 4.72 22.22
C VAL A 45 -45.38 4.02 23.55
N LEU A 46 -44.19 4.17 24.14
CA LEU A 46 -43.89 3.63 25.47
C LEU A 46 -44.68 4.34 26.58
N GLU A 47 -44.80 5.67 26.49
CA GLU A 47 -45.62 6.47 27.41
C GLU A 47 -47.11 6.11 27.33
N ASP A 48 -47.65 5.92 26.14
CA ASP A 48 -49.05 5.50 25.94
C ASP A 48 -49.30 4.09 26.51
N MET A 49 -48.35 3.16 26.33
CA MET A 49 -48.42 1.83 26.96
C MET A 49 -48.32 1.90 28.49
N ALA A 50 -47.46 2.76 29.05
CA ALA A 50 -47.35 2.97 30.49
C ALA A 50 -48.65 3.55 31.07
N CYS A 51 -49.27 4.51 30.39
CA CYS A 51 -50.58 5.05 30.76
C CYS A 51 -51.68 3.96 30.74
N LYS A 52 -51.71 3.10 29.72
CA LYS A 52 -52.65 1.96 29.66
C LYS A 52 -52.43 0.93 30.76
N LEU A 53 -51.18 0.70 31.18
CA LEU A 53 -50.86 -0.17 32.31
C LEU A 53 -51.37 0.44 33.62
N LYS A 54 -51.08 1.72 33.86
CA LYS A 54 -51.56 2.45 35.05
C LYS A 54 -53.09 2.47 35.14
N ALA A 55 -53.77 2.75 34.04
CA ALA A 55 -55.23 2.71 33.98
C ALA A 55 -55.80 1.32 34.31
N ASN A 56 -55.17 0.24 33.83
CA ASN A 56 -55.58 -1.13 34.17
C ASN A 56 -55.34 -1.46 35.65
N GLU A 57 -54.25 -0.99 36.26
CA GLU A 57 -53.98 -1.16 37.69
C GLU A 57 -55.02 -0.45 38.57
N GLU A 58 -55.44 0.75 38.19
CA GLU A 58 -56.50 1.50 38.88
C GLU A 58 -57.86 0.79 38.79
N VAL A 59 -58.23 0.29 37.61
CA VAL A 59 -59.46 -0.52 37.41
C VAL A 59 -59.40 -1.79 38.24
N ARG A 60 -58.26 -2.47 38.27
CA ARG A 60 -58.04 -3.67 39.10
C ARG A 60 -58.20 -3.35 40.59
N ALA A 61 -57.57 -2.29 41.08
CA ALA A 61 -57.68 -1.85 42.48
C ALA A 61 -59.14 -1.52 42.86
N SER A 62 -59.88 -0.87 41.95
CA SER A 62 -61.31 -0.58 42.13
C SER A 62 -62.18 -1.85 42.21
N LEU A 63 -61.92 -2.83 41.35
CA LEU A 63 -62.60 -4.13 41.37
C LEU A 63 -62.33 -4.91 42.66
N ILE A 64 -61.07 -4.93 43.13
CA ILE A 64 -60.69 -5.58 44.39
C ILE A 64 -61.45 -4.96 45.57
N ARG A 65 -61.52 -3.63 45.64
CA ARG A 65 -62.30 -2.93 46.68
C ARG A 65 -63.78 -3.30 46.65
N ARG A 66 -64.40 -3.33 45.47
CA ARG A 66 -65.81 -3.73 45.30
C ARG A 66 -66.08 -5.17 45.74
N ILE A 67 -65.18 -6.10 45.43
CA ILE A 67 -65.31 -7.50 45.86
C ILE A 67 -65.18 -7.61 47.38
N ALA A 68 -64.24 -6.89 48.01
CA ALA A 68 -64.09 -6.90 49.46
C ALA A 68 -65.38 -6.46 50.18
N VAL A 69 -66.01 -5.38 49.71
CA VAL A 69 -67.32 -4.91 50.22
C VAL A 69 -68.40 -5.97 50.06
N LEU A 70 -68.52 -6.60 48.88
CA LEU A 70 -69.54 -7.63 48.61
C LEU A 70 -69.31 -8.92 49.40
N GLU A 71 -68.07 -9.24 49.77
CA GLU A 71 -67.73 -10.39 50.62
C GLU A 71 -67.94 -10.08 52.12
N GLY A 72 -68.44 -8.90 52.48
CA GLY A 72 -68.62 -8.48 53.87
C GLY A 72 -67.30 -8.26 54.62
N ARG A 73 -66.17 -8.16 53.91
CA ARG A 73 -64.88 -7.79 54.49
C ARG A 73 -64.77 -6.28 54.45
N ASP A 74 -64.96 -5.64 55.60
CA ASP A 74 -64.90 -4.19 55.70
C ASP A 74 -63.51 -3.68 55.25
N PRO A 75 -63.40 -2.98 54.10
CA PRO A 75 -62.10 -2.56 53.57
C PRO A 75 -61.45 -1.44 54.39
N LEU A 76 -62.18 -0.86 55.35
CA LEU A 76 -61.84 0.37 56.04
C LEU A 76 -61.37 0.19 57.49
N LEU A 77 -61.25 -1.04 58.00
CA LEU A 77 -60.76 -1.28 59.38
C LEU A 77 -59.27 -0.96 59.61
N SER A 78 -58.61 -0.22 58.71
CA SER A 78 -57.24 0.28 58.95
C SER A 78 -57.00 1.76 58.57
N LEU A 79 -57.99 2.55 58.15
CA LEU A 79 -57.84 4.01 58.08
C LEU A 79 -58.86 4.69 58.99
N GLN A 80 -58.40 5.02 60.19
CA GLN A 80 -59.13 5.78 61.19
C GLN A 80 -59.58 7.14 60.62
N VAL A 81 -60.89 7.34 60.50
CA VAL A 81 -61.48 8.68 60.49
C VAL A 81 -62.65 8.71 61.47
N THR A 82 -62.56 9.72 62.31
CA THR A 82 -63.44 10.19 63.37
C THR A 82 -64.93 10.23 63.01
N GLN A 83 -65.69 9.60 63.90
CA GLN A 83 -67.06 9.85 64.35
C GLN A 83 -67.82 11.02 63.67
N ALA A 84 -68.87 10.67 62.94
CA ALA A 84 -70.11 11.45 62.90
C ALA A 84 -71.29 10.47 62.85
N SER A 85 -72.12 10.53 63.89
CA SER A 85 -73.28 9.69 64.15
C SER A 85 -74.45 10.02 63.21
N GLY A 86 -74.88 9.04 62.42
CA GLY A 86 -76.14 9.04 61.69
C GLY A 86 -76.64 7.61 61.53
N GLU A 87 -77.85 7.33 62.01
CA GLU A 87 -78.46 5.99 62.07
C GLU A 87 -78.67 5.37 60.67
N PRO A 88 -78.34 4.08 60.47
CA PRO A 88 -78.52 3.42 59.19
C PRO A 88 -79.91 2.79 59.06
N THR A 89 -80.61 3.17 57.99
CA THR A 89 -81.84 2.53 57.53
C THR A 89 -81.48 1.19 56.86
N THR A 90 -81.97 0.08 57.42
CA THR A 90 -81.75 -1.28 56.92
C THR A 90 -82.59 -1.53 55.68
N HIS A 91 -81.99 -1.37 54.50
CA HIS A 91 -82.52 -1.89 53.25
C HIS A 91 -82.02 -3.32 53.04
N ASP A 92 -82.93 -4.28 53.02
CA ASP A 92 -82.67 -5.69 52.66
C ASP A 92 -82.19 -5.77 51.20
N ILE A 93 -80.87 -5.92 51.02
CA ILE A 93 -80.25 -6.14 49.71
C ILE A 93 -80.33 -7.63 49.38
N SER A 94 -81.35 -7.92 48.58
CA SER A 94 -81.63 -9.07 47.72
C SER A 94 -80.42 -9.93 47.28
N VAL A 95 -80.42 -11.20 47.68
CA VAL A 95 -80.07 -12.53 47.08
C VAL A 95 -79.29 -12.66 45.73
N ASN A 96 -78.96 -11.60 44.99
CA ASN A 96 -78.35 -11.67 43.66
C ASN A 96 -76.83 -11.37 43.62
N ASP A 97 -76.21 -11.10 44.78
CA ASP A 97 -74.80 -10.70 44.87
C ASP A 97 -73.81 -11.79 44.45
N GLY A 98 -74.18 -13.08 44.61
CA GLY A 98 -73.32 -14.21 44.23
C GLY A 98 -72.98 -14.26 42.73
N ALA A 99 -73.94 -13.92 41.86
CA ALA A 99 -73.73 -13.90 40.41
C ALA A 99 -72.82 -12.73 39.99
N LEU A 100 -73.01 -11.56 40.61
CA LEU A 100 -72.19 -10.38 40.38
C LEU A 100 -70.73 -10.62 40.82
N ILE A 101 -70.51 -11.19 42.00
CA ILE A 101 -69.16 -11.55 42.49
C ILE A 101 -68.45 -12.49 41.52
N LYS A 102 -69.14 -13.52 41.01
CA LYS A 102 -68.56 -14.48 40.05
C LYS A 102 -68.14 -13.79 38.74
N LEU A 103 -68.96 -12.86 38.25
CA LEU A 103 -68.64 -12.07 37.06
C LEU A 103 -67.42 -11.16 37.29
N LEU A 104 -67.36 -10.47 38.45
CA LEU A 104 -66.23 -9.60 38.79
C LEU A 104 -64.92 -10.39 38.94
N LYS A 105 -64.96 -11.58 39.57
CA LYS A 105 -63.80 -12.48 39.66
C LYS A 105 -63.33 -12.94 38.28
N CYS A 106 -64.24 -13.25 37.36
CA CYS A 106 -63.91 -13.59 35.98
C CYS A 106 -63.23 -12.43 35.25
N LYS A 107 -63.74 -11.19 35.39
CA LYS A 107 -63.12 -9.99 34.81
C LYS A 107 -61.74 -9.70 35.39
N LEU A 108 -61.55 -9.87 36.70
CA LEU A 108 -60.24 -9.72 37.35
C LEU A 108 -59.22 -10.71 36.79
N SER A 109 -59.60 -11.99 36.68
CA SER A 109 -58.77 -13.03 36.05
C SER A 109 -58.39 -12.67 34.60
N GLY A 110 -59.32 -12.13 33.83
CA GLY A 110 -59.05 -11.63 32.48
C GLY A 110 -58.05 -10.47 32.45
N LEU A 111 -58.22 -9.48 33.33
CA LEU A 111 -57.32 -8.34 33.45
C LEU A 111 -55.92 -8.74 33.91
N GLU A 112 -55.79 -9.68 34.85
CA GLU A 112 -54.49 -10.19 35.31
C GLU A 112 -53.72 -10.90 34.19
N LYS A 113 -54.42 -11.69 33.36
CA LYS A 113 -53.84 -12.30 32.16
C LYS A 113 -53.40 -11.22 31.16
N SER A 114 -54.19 -10.16 30.97
CA SER A 114 -53.83 -9.04 30.10
C SER A 114 -52.59 -8.29 30.61
N CYS A 115 -52.53 -7.96 31.90
CA CYS A 115 -51.37 -7.28 32.49
C CYS A 115 -50.09 -8.12 32.39
N THR A 116 -50.17 -9.44 32.61
CA THR A 116 -49.01 -10.32 32.46
C THR A 116 -48.55 -10.44 31.00
N ALA A 117 -49.49 -10.45 30.04
CA ALA A 117 -49.16 -10.41 28.61
C ALA A 117 -48.51 -9.09 28.19
N LEU A 118 -49.05 -7.94 28.63
CA LEU A 118 -48.48 -6.62 28.37
C LEU A 118 -47.08 -6.47 28.97
N LYS A 119 -46.86 -6.93 30.21
CA LYS A 119 -45.52 -6.94 30.83
C LYS A 119 -44.50 -7.72 30.01
N ARG A 120 -44.87 -8.89 29.47
CA ARG A 120 -43.97 -9.66 28.59
C ARG A 120 -43.62 -8.88 27.32
N ARG A 121 -44.60 -8.22 26.71
CA ARG A 121 -44.39 -7.43 25.49
C ARG A 121 -43.52 -6.21 25.74
N VAL A 122 -43.67 -5.53 26.89
CA VAL A 122 -42.77 -4.44 27.31
C VAL A 122 -41.34 -4.94 27.44
N ASN A 123 -41.11 -6.03 28.18
CA ASN A 123 -39.77 -6.59 28.36
C ASN A 123 -39.13 -7.07 27.03
N GLU A 124 -39.94 -7.50 26.06
CA GLU A 124 -39.47 -7.86 24.72
C GLU A 124 -39.06 -6.62 23.91
N LEU A 125 -39.85 -5.55 23.96
CA LEU A 125 -39.51 -4.28 23.32
C LEU A 125 -38.28 -3.62 23.96
N GLU A 126 -38.13 -3.69 25.28
CA GLU A 126 -36.94 -3.19 25.99
C GLU A 126 -35.67 -3.92 25.53
N ARG A 127 -35.72 -5.26 25.43
CA ARG A 127 -34.60 -6.05 24.87
C ARG A 127 -34.31 -5.69 23.42
N GLY A 128 -35.35 -5.58 22.58
CA GLY A 128 -35.19 -5.18 21.19
C GLY A 128 -34.58 -3.79 21.03
N THR A 129 -34.95 -2.85 21.90
CA THR A 129 -34.37 -1.50 21.95
C THR A 129 -32.90 -1.54 22.35
N GLY A 130 -32.55 -2.37 23.35
CA GLY A 130 -31.15 -2.59 23.74
C GLY A 130 -30.29 -3.14 22.60
N ASP A 131 -30.77 -4.15 21.89
CA ASP A 131 -30.07 -4.73 20.74
C ASP A 131 -29.90 -3.74 19.59
N LEU A 132 -30.92 -2.90 19.32
CA LEU A 132 -30.84 -1.84 18.32
C LEU A 132 -29.82 -0.77 18.71
N ASN A 133 -29.78 -0.35 19.97
CA ASN A 133 -28.79 0.62 20.45
C ASN A 133 -27.36 0.11 20.28
N LEU A 134 -27.10 -1.16 20.63
CA LEU A 134 -25.78 -1.79 20.42
C LEU A 134 -25.39 -1.83 18.93
N ARG A 135 -26.36 -2.09 18.03
CA ARG A 135 -26.11 -2.05 16.58
C ARG A 135 -25.83 -0.64 16.09
N CYS A 136 -26.56 0.37 16.57
CA CYS A 136 -26.30 1.76 16.24
C CYS A 136 -24.90 2.20 16.67
N GLU A 137 -24.48 1.85 17.89
CA GLU A 137 -23.11 2.11 18.38
C GLU A 137 -22.05 1.40 17.52
N ALA A 138 -22.29 0.15 17.12
CA ALA A 138 -21.38 -0.59 16.25
C ALA A 138 -21.23 0.08 14.87
N LEU A 139 -22.35 0.48 14.25
CA LEU A 139 -22.34 1.19 12.97
C LEU A 139 -21.68 2.57 13.08
N GLN A 140 -21.90 3.29 14.18
CA GLN A 140 -21.25 4.57 14.41
C GLN A 140 -19.74 4.43 14.53
N ASN A 141 -19.26 3.38 15.21
CA ASN A 141 -17.83 3.05 15.28
C ASN A 141 -17.27 2.67 13.90
N GLU A 142 -18.00 1.91 13.09
CA GLU A 142 -17.59 1.58 11.73
C GLU A 142 -17.52 2.81 10.82
N LEU A 143 -18.49 3.72 10.93
CA LEU A 143 -18.49 4.99 10.21
C LEU A 143 -17.29 5.86 10.60
N GLN A 144 -17.00 6.00 11.90
CA GLN A 144 -15.82 6.72 12.38
C GLN A 144 -14.52 6.11 11.85
N ARG A 145 -14.39 4.78 11.84
CA ARG A 145 -13.23 4.09 11.25
C ARG A 145 -13.13 4.32 9.74
N ALA A 146 -14.25 4.30 9.02
CA ALA A 146 -14.28 4.58 7.59
C ALA A 146 -13.88 6.02 7.28
N GLN A 147 -14.36 6.98 8.08
CA GLN A 147 -13.98 8.39 7.98
C GLN A 147 -12.47 8.57 8.25
N ALA A 148 -11.92 7.97 9.31
CA ALA A 148 -10.49 8.02 9.60
C ALA A 148 -9.65 7.45 8.44
N ARG A 149 -10.07 6.32 7.84
CA ARG A 149 -9.41 5.77 6.65
C ARG A 149 -9.47 6.74 5.47
N SER A 150 -10.61 7.38 5.24
CA SER A 150 -10.78 8.32 4.12
C SER A 150 -9.88 9.55 4.23
N VAL A 151 -9.67 10.06 5.45
CA VAL A 151 -8.75 11.17 5.72
C VAL A 151 -7.32 10.75 5.39
N LEU A 152 -6.88 9.59 5.89
CA LEU A 152 -5.55 9.06 5.61
C LEU A 152 -5.33 8.85 4.10
N THR A 153 -6.30 8.28 3.39
CA THR A 153 -6.20 8.10 1.93
C THR A 153 -6.07 9.44 1.20
N ARG A 154 -6.79 10.47 1.64
CA ARG A 154 -6.68 11.82 1.06
C ARG A 154 -5.30 12.43 1.28
N ASP A 155 -4.75 12.30 2.50
CA ASP A 155 -3.44 12.83 2.84
C ASP A 155 -2.33 12.12 2.05
N VAL A 156 -2.42 10.80 1.93
CA VAL A 156 -1.50 10.00 1.09
C VAL A 156 -1.60 10.43 -0.37
N GLN A 157 -2.81 10.62 -0.91
CA GLN A 157 -2.98 11.09 -2.28
C GLN A 157 -2.36 12.48 -2.48
N SER A 158 -2.58 13.41 -1.55
CA SER A 158 -1.98 14.74 -1.64
C SER A 158 -0.44 14.70 -1.63
N LEU A 159 0.16 13.77 -0.88
CA LEU A 159 1.61 13.57 -0.88
C LEU A 159 2.10 12.99 -2.21
N VAL A 160 1.38 12.01 -2.76
CA VAL A 160 1.66 11.42 -4.07
C VAL A 160 1.60 12.49 -5.17
N ASP A 161 0.57 13.34 -5.16
CA ASP A 161 0.41 14.42 -6.14
C ASP A 161 1.55 15.45 -6.03
N GLY A 162 1.93 15.84 -4.81
CA GLY A 162 3.05 16.75 -4.58
C GLY A 162 4.39 16.17 -5.05
N LEU A 163 4.57 14.87 -4.85
CA LEU A 163 5.76 14.15 -5.32
C LEU A 163 5.79 14.05 -6.85
N ALA A 164 4.66 13.74 -7.48
CA ALA A 164 4.51 13.71 -8.93
C ALA A 164 4.90 15.05 -9.56
N GLN A 165 4.38 16.15 -9.01
CA GLN A 165 4.70 17.49 -9.48
C GLN A 165 6.19 17.85 -9.35
N ALA A 166 6.87 17.31 -8.32
CA ALA A 166 8.31 17.46 -8.17
C ALA A 166 9.12 16.64 -9.20
N LEU A 167 8.58 15.51 -9.64
CA LEU A 167 9.17 14.60 -10.63
C LEU A 167 8.81 14.98 -12.09
N GLU A 168 7.87 15.88 -12.29
CA GLU A 168 7.53 16.37 -13.63
C GLU A 168 8.70 17.10 -14.28
N CYS A 169 9.03 16.70 -15.51
CA CYS A 169 9.94 17.45 -16.35
C CYS A 169 9.36 18.84 -16.64
N LYS A 170 10.10 19.91 -16.31
CA LYS A 170 9.63 21.30 -16.50
C LYS A 170 9.56 21.78 -17.95
N LEU A 171 9.87 20.91 -18.93
CA LEU A 171 9.75 21.19 -20.35
C LEU A 171 8.52 20.52 -20.98
N CYS A 172 8.28 19.23 -20.70
CA CYS A 172 7.11 18.51 -21.24
C CYS A 172 5.95 18.34 -20.26
N TYR A 173 6.14 18.69 -18.99
CA TYR A 173 5.17 18.51 -17.90
C TYR A 173 4.69 17.06 -17.72
N CYS A 174 5.53 16.09 -18.11
CA CYS A 174 5.27 14.67 -17.88
C CYS A 174 6.16 14.15 -16.76
N VAL A 175 5.61 13.25 -15.95
CA VAL A 175 6.40 12.36 -15.09
C VAL A 175 7.06 11.31 -15.97
N THR A 176 8.36 11.13 -15.82
CA THR A 176 9.20 10.31 -16.70
C THR A 176 10.20 9.52 -15.86
N GLN A 177 10.42 8.26 -16.22
CA GLN A 177 11.43 7.40 -15.57
C GLN A 177 12.86 7.92 -15.82
N ASP A 178 13.10 8.57 -16.94
CA ASP A 178 14.44 9.01 -17.37
C ASP A 178 14.72 10.50 -17.05
N LEU A 179 14.73 10.85 -15.76
CA LEU A 179 15.08 12.20 -15.29
C LEU A 179 16.60 12.38 -15.18
N HIS A 180 17.10 13.45 -15.80
CA HIS A 180 18.46 13.93 -15.65
C HIS A 180 18.50 15.22 -14.85
N THR A 181 19.36 15.26 -13.84
CA THR A 181 19.59 16.43 -13.00
C THR A 181 20.84 17.17 -13.46
N LEU A 182 20.67 18.47 -13.69
CA LEU A 182 21.71 19.42 -13.98
C LEU A 182 22.44 19.82 -12.69
N GLY A 183 23.68 20.28 -12.79
CA GLY A 183 24.49 20.77 -11.66
C GLY A 183 23.88 21.97 -10.91
N CYS A 184 22.93 22.67 -11.54
CA CYS A 184 22.09 23.69 -10.90
C CYS A 184 20.89 23.13 -10.11
N GLY A 185 20.72 21.80 -10.04
CA GLY A 185 19.64 21.12 -9.32
C GLY A 185 18.33 20.92 -10.11
N HIS A 186 18.18 21.55 -11.28
CA HIS A 186 17.00 21.35 -12.12
C HIS A 186 17.01 19.99 -12.81
N SER A 187 15.84 19.35 -12.89
CA SER A 187 15.69 18.02 -13.50
C SER A 187 14.75 18.06 -14.70
N PHE A 188 15.11 17.31 -15.75
CA PHE A 188 14.38 17.24 -17.01
C PHE A 188 14.41 15.81 -17.54
N CYS A 189 13.44 15.42 -18.37
CA CYS A 189 13.56 14.15 -19.06
C CYS A 189 14.70 14.19 -20.08
N SER A 190 15.32 13.05 -20.32
CA SER A 190 16.42 12.92 -21.27
C SER A 190 16.10 13.54 -22.63
N GLN A 191 14.96 13.20 -23.23
CA GLN A 191 14.55 13.72 -24.55
C GLN A 191 14.51 15.25 -24.57
N CYS A 192 13.92 15.87 -23.54
CA CYS A 192 13.77 17.32 -23.49
C CYS A 192 15.10 18.03 -23.31
N ILE A 193 15.97 17.56 -22.42
CA ILE A 193 17.27 18.22 -22.20
C ILE A 193 18.22 18.03 -23.38
N THR A 194 18.25 16.84 -23.98
CA THR A 194 19.04 16.59 -25.20
C THR A 194 18.52 17.43 -26.36
N GLY A 195 17.20 17.53 -26.54
CA GLY A 195 16.60 18.40 -27.57
C GLY A 195 16.96 19.87 -27.37
N TRP A 196 16.91 20.36 -26.13
CA TRP A 196 17.31 21.72 -25.78
C TRP A 196 18.78 22.01 -26.12
N PHE A 197 19.69 21.11 -25.72
CA PHE A 197 21.12 21.28 -26.01
C PHE A 197 21.45 21.17 -27.50
N ARG A 198 20.77 20.27 -28.24
CA ARG A 198 20.90 20.22 -29.71
C ARG A 198 20.50 21.54 -30.35
N ALA A 199 19.37 22.13 -29.96
CA ALA A 199 18.94 23.42 -30.50
C ALA A 199 19.94 24.56 -30.20
N LEU A 200 20.60 24.56 -29.04
CA LEU A 200 21.65 25.54 -28.72
C LEU A 200 22.90 25.34 -29.59
N ARG A 201 23.31 24.08 -29.80
CA ARG A 201 24.44 23.73 -30.65
C ARG A 201 24.17 24.07 -32.11
N ASP A 202 23.00 23.73 -32.63
CA ASP A 202 22.66 23.98 -34.04
C ASP A 202 22.68 25.49 -34.35
N LYS A 203 22.17 26.33 -33.43
CA LYS A 203 22.29 27.80 -33.50
C LYS A 203 23.70 28.35 -33.38
N PHE A 204 24.61 27.58 -32.79
CA PHE A 204 26.02 27.94 -32.71
C PHE A 204 26.72 27.60 -34.03
N VAL A 205 26.51 26.40 -34.56
CA VAL A 205 27.01 25.94 -35.87
C VAL A 205 26.57 26.87 -36.99
N GLU A 206 25.31 27.33 -36.97
CA GLU A 206 24.79 28.28 -37.97
C GLU A 206 25.53 29.62 -37.98
N ARG A 207 26.07 30.05 -36.82
CA ARG A 207 26.83 31.31 -36.66
C ARG A 207 28.33 31.15 -36.86
N HIS A 208 28.83 29.92 -36.79
CA HIS A 208 30.24 29.56 -36.79
C HIS A 208 30.44 28.33 -37.67
N ASP A 209 30.42 28.52 -38.98
CA ASP A 209 30.58 27.43 -39.96
C ASP A 209 31.99 26.84 -39.96
N GLU A 210 32.96 27.57 -39.40
CA GLU A 210 34.34 27.14 -39.18
C GLU A 210 34.52 26.25 -37.93
N TRP A 211 33.48 26.06 -37.11
CA TRP A 211 33.59 25.27 -35.90
C TRP A 211 33.78 23.77 -36.23
N ASP A 212 34.89 23.20 -35.75
CA ASP A 212 35.31 21.81 -36.03
C ASP A 212 34.52 20.75 -35.22
N GLY A 213 33.56 21.20 -34.40
CA GLY A 213 32.76 20.34 -33.53
C GLY A 213 33.44 19.98 -32.21
N TYR A 214 34.63 20.54 -31.91
CA TYR A 214 35.33 20.30 -30.66
C TYR A 214 35.23 21.49 -29.72
N HIS A 215 34.91 21.21 -28.45
CA HIS A 215 34.94 22.22 -27.39
C HIS A 215 36.35 22.36 -26.79
N ARG A 216 36.85 23.60 -26.77
CA ARG A 216 38.15 23.97 -26.18
C ARG A 216 37.92 25.01 -25.07
N PRO A 217 38.02 24.62 -23.78
CA PRO A 217 37.69 25.51 -22.66
C PRO A 217 38.49 26.83 -22.60
N TYR A 218 39.62 26.91 -23.30
CA TYR A 218 40.56 28.05 -23.26
C TYR A 218 40.82 28.66 -24.64
N GLY A 219 39.94 28.43 -25.61
CA GLY A 219 40.08 28.99 -26.97
C GLY A 219 39.38 30.34 -27.17
N THR A 220 39.42 30.83 -28.41
CA THR A 220 38.55 31.90 -28.92
C THR A 220 37.06 31.56 -28.76
N GLU A 221 36.15 32.53 -28.96
CA GLU A 221 34.69 32.29 -28.83
C GLU A 221 34.20 31.11 -29.69
N VAL A 222 34.76 30.97 -30.90
CA VAL A 222 34.51 29.85 -31.82
C VAL A 222 35.01 28.53 -31.24
N GLU A 223 36.23 28.53 -30.69
CA GLU A 223 36.86 27.34 -30.11
C GLU A 223 36.23 26.92 -28.77
N ALA A 224 35.66 27.85 -28.00
CA ALA A 224 34.96 27.57 -26.76
C ALA A 224 33.68 26.75 -27.00
N GLY A 225 33.12 26.82 -28.21
CA GLY A 225 31.91 26.12 -28.65
C GLY A 225 30.61 26.67 -28.02
N PRO A 226 29.45 26.02 -28.25
CA PRO A 226 28.17 26.46 -27.70
C PRO A 226 28.13 26.56 -26.17
N THR A 227 27.60 27.68 -25.67
CA THR A 227 27.26 27.83 -24.25
C THR A 227 25.94 27.13 -23.94
N TYR A 228 26.02 25.98 -23.26
CA TYR A 228 24.83 25.29 -22.78
C TYR A 228 24.25 25.99 -21.54
N THR A 229 22.94 26.21 -21.52
CA THR A 229 22.25 26.85 -20.39
C THR A 229 21.10 26.00 -19.90
N CYS A 230 20.85 26.01 -18.58
CA CYS A 230 19.70 25.33 -18.00
C CYS A 230 18.39 25.96 -18.49
N PRO A 231 17.40 25.19 -18.99
CA PRO A 231 16.11 25.74 -19.38
C PRO A 231 15.34 26.42 -18.23
N GLY A 232 15.54 25.96 -16.98
CA GLY A 232 14.84 26.44 -15.79
C GLY A 232 15.39 27.77 -15.26
N CYS A 233 16.68 27.81 -14.93
CA CYS A 233 17.32 28.98 -14.31
C CYS A 233 18.30 29.74 -15.21
N ARG A 234 18.54 29.28 -16.43
CA ARG A 234 19.50 29.85 -17.39
C ARG A 234 20.95 29.89 -16.89
N SER A 235 21.27 29.21 -15.80
CA SER A 235 22.66 29.05 -15.35
C SER A 235 23.47 28.40 -16.46
N ILE A 236 24.67 28.93 -16.69
CA ILE A 236 25.61 28.35 -17.65
C ILE A 236 26.02 26.98 -17.13
N HIS A 237 25.85 25.97 -17.97
CA HIS A 237 26.27 24.61 -17.69
C HIS A 237 27.60 24.36 -18.37
N MET A 238 28.64 24.12 -17.56
CA MET A 238 29.92 23.71 -18.09
C MET A 238 29.78 22.31 -18.70
N ILE A 239 30.28 22.16 -19.91
CA ILE A 239 30.23 20.93 -20.73
C ILE A 239 30.78 19.71 -19.98
N ASN A 240 31.74 19.95 -19.09
CA ASN A 240 32.37 18.92 -18.25
C ASN A 240 31.39 18.26 -17.27
N THR A 241 30.20 18.84 -17.06
CA THR A 241 29.14 18.27 -16.22
C THR A 241 28.03 17.73 -17.12
N CYS A 242 28.21 16.50 -17.59
CA CYS A 242 27.14 15.76 -18.27
C CYS A 242 25.90 15.72 -17.36
N PRO A 243 24.68 15.97 -17.87
CA PRO A 243 23.45 15.77 -17.11
C PRO A 243 23.46 14.39 -16.44
N GLN A 244 23.36 14.37 -15.11
CA GLN A 244 23.49 13.12 -14.37
C GLN A 244 22.12 12.43 -14.30
N PRO A 245 22.01 11.16 -14.73
CA PRO A 245 20.79 10.41 -14.52
C PRO A 245 20.50 10.32 -13.01
N SER A 246 19.27 10.63 -12.63
CA SER A 246 18.88 10.68 -11.22
C SER A 246 18.32 9.34 -10.77
N TYR A 247 19.20 8.35 -10.57
CA TYR A 247 18.80 6.99 -10.17
C TYR A 247 17.96 6.95 -8.89
N LYS A 248 18.20 7.89 -7.96
CA LYS A 248 17.38 8.01 -6.74
C LYS A 248 15.95 8.42 -7.03
N LEU A 249 15.73 9.26 -8.06
CA LEU A 249 14.38 9.66 -8.46
C LEU A 249 13.67 8.51 -9.18
N VAL A 250 14.40 7.63 -9.88
CA VAL A 250 13.82 6.43 -10.51
C VAL A 250 13.15 5.55 -9.47
N ASP A 251 13.80 5.26 -8.34
CA ASP A 251 13.22 4.45 -7.27
C ASP A 251 11.95 5.09 -6.69
N VAL A 252 11.95 6.42 -6.56
CA VAL A 252 10.79 7.19 -6.08
C VAL A 252 9.65 7.19 -7.11
N ILE A 253 9.97 7.30 -8.40
CA ILE A 253 9.00 7.19 -9.50
C ILE A 253 8.35 5.81 -9.47
N ARG A 254 9.12 4.74 -9.23
CA ARG A 254 8.61 3.35 -9.12
C ARG A 254 7.55 3.18 -8.03
N ILE A 255 7.64 3.93 -6.93
CA ILE A 255 6.64 3.93 -5.87
C ILE A 255 5.33 4.57 -6.34
N VAL A 256 5.41 5.50 -7.30
CA VAL A 256 4.28 6.31 -7.78
C VAL A 256 3.62 5.75 -9.04
N GLU A 257 4.27 4.84 -9.79
CA GLU A 257 3.76 4.30 -11.08
C GLU A 257 2.41 3.58 -10.95
N GLY A 258 2.08 3.06 -9.76
CA GLY A 258 0.77 2.45 -9.51
C GLY A 258 -0.37 3.46 -9.37
N SER A 259 -0.05 4.74 -9.19
CA SER A 259 -1.02 5.81 -8.94
C SER A 259 -1.09 6.85 -10.07
N ILE A 260 -0.13 6.85 -11.01
CA ILE A 260 0.01 7.89 -12.03
C ILE A 260 0.43 7.29 -13.37
N ASP A 261 -0.18 7.79 -14.45
CA ASP A 261 0.21 7.44 -15.82
C ASP A 261 1.62 7.93 -16.14
N LEU A 262 2.55 6.99 -16.28
CA LEU A 262 3.90 7.28 -16.71
C LEU A 262 4.01 7.34 -18.23
N VAL A 263 4.86 8.26 -18.70
CA VAL A 263 5.27 8.33 -20.10
C VAL A 263 6.72 7.88 -20.20
N ASP A 264 6.97 6.77 -20.91
CA ASP A 264 8.32 6.40 -21.28
C ASP A 264 8.86 7.40 -22.32
N ARG A 265 9.85 8.17 -21.90
CA ARG A 265 10.58 9.13 -22.73
C ARG A 265 12.09 8.88 -22.67
N SER A 266 12.48 7.63 -22.49
CA SER A 266 13.89 7.26 -22.53
C SER A 266 14.51 7.63 -23.89
N VAL A 267 15.76 8.11 -23.85
CA VAL A 267 16.57 8.28 -25.05
C VAL A 267 17.53 7.10 -25.14
N PRO A 268 17.64 6.43 -26.30
CA PRO A 268 18.61 5.34 -26.45
C PRO A 268 20.02 5.81 -26.08
N ALA A 269 20.79 4.95 -25.40
CA ALA A 269 22.16 5.25 -24.99
C ALA A 269 23.05 5.72 -26.16
N ALA A 270 22.76 5.32 -27.39
CA ALA A 270 23.46 5.79 -28.59
C ALA A 270 23.26 7.30 -28.85
N ALA A 271 22.06 7.84 -28.63
CA ALA A 271 21.80 9.27 -28.82
C ALA A 271 22.42 10.14 -27.72
N TRP A 272 22.62 9.58 -26.51
CA TRP A 272 23.48 10.15 -25.49
C TRP A 272 24.97 10.05 -25.85
N ALA A 273 25.40 8.91 -26.38
CA ALA A 273 26.77 8.73 -26.84
C ALA A 273 27.12 9.73 -27.95
N ASP A 274 26.20 10.08 -28.84
CA ASP A 274 26.42 11.14 -29.83
C ASP A 274 26.56 12.51 -29.17
N PHE A 275 25.83 12.82 -28.11
CA PHE A 275 26.05 14.06 -27.35
C PHE A 275 27.42 14.05 -26.64
N CYS A 276 27.75 12.95 -25.97
CA CYS A 276 29.00 12.82 -25.22
C CYS A 276 30.24 12.65 -26.11
N ARG A 277 30.14 12.08 -27.31
CA ARG A 277 31.28 11.81 -28.21
C ARG A 277 31.92 13.08 -28.73
N TYR A 278 31.13 14.10 -29.06
CA TYR A 278 31.68 15.37 -29.52
C TYR A 278 32.36 16.15 -28.39
N ASP A 279 31.95 15.94 -27.13
CA ASP A 279 32.32 16.83 -26.03
C ASP A 279 33.32 16.22 -25.02
N PHE A 280 33.35 14.88 -24.84
CA PHE A 280 34.21 14.20 -23.85
C PHE A 280 35.48 13.54 -24.42
N SER A 281 35.70 13.63 -25.73
CA SER A 281 36.85 13.01 -26.42
C SER A 281 38.21 13.42 -25.82
N TYR A 282 38.30 14.57 -25.16
CA TYR A 282 39.52 15.03 -24.51
C TYR A 282 39.95 14.17 -23.30
N SER A 283 39.01 13.60 -22.54
CA SER A 283 39.32 12.85 -21.31
C SER A 283 39.85 11.44 -21.58
N ILE A 284 39.43 10.81 -22.69
CA ILE A 284 39.85 9.46 -23.07
C ILE A 284 41.08 9.49 -23.97
N LEU A 285 41.25 10.51 -24.84
CA LEU A 285 42.42 10.61 -25.72
C LEU A 285 43.71 11.11 -25.01
N LEU A 286 43.63 11.54 -23.75
CA LEU A 286 44.79 11.76 -22.88
C LEU A 286 45.28 10.48 -22.16
N MET A 287 44.51 9.38 -22.17
CA MET A 287 44.93 8.11 -21.56
C MET A 287 45.98 7.33 -22.36
N PRO A 288 46.03 7.34 -23.72
CA PRO A 288 47.09 6.67 -24.47
C PRO A 288 48.49 7.18 -24.14
N HIS A 289 48.65 8.47 -23.81
CA HIS A 289 49.94 9.01 -23.38
C HIS A 289 50.33 8.60 -21.94
N LEU A 290 49.40 8.11 -21.12
CA LEU A 290 49.65 7.55 -19.78
C LEU A 290 49.65 6.02 -19.75
N LEU A 291 49.20 5.35 -20.82
CA LEU A 291 49.16 3.89 -20.97
C LEU A 291 50.33 3.31 -21.78
N SER A 292 51.29 4.15 -22.15
CA SER A 292 52.60 3.71 -22.63
C SER A 292 53.43 3.15 -21.46
N GLU A 293 53.48 1.82 -21.40
CA GLU A 293 54.40 0.96 -20.65
C GLU A 293 54.11 0.68 -19.14
N ARG A 294 53.89 -0.62 -18.85
CA ARG A 294 54.02 -1.34 -17.55
C ARG A 294 52.81 -1.57 -16.62
N ARG A 295 51.57 -1.12 -16.89
CA ARG A 295 50.45 -1.30 -15.90
C ARG A 295 49.20 -2.08 -16.36
N ALA A 296 49.27 -2.83 -17.46
CA ALA A 296 48.15 -3.69 -17.88
C ALA A 296 47.84 -4.83 -16.88
N GLY A 297 48.86 -5.37 -16.20
CA GLY A 297 48.68 -6.44 -15.21
C GLY A 297 47.95 -5.98 -13.94
N THR A 298 48.12 -4.73 -13.53
CA THR A 298 47.50 -4.19 -12.31
C THR A 298 46.00 -3.95 -12.49
N LEU A 299 45.56 -3.57 -13.70
CA LEU A 299 44.15 -3.37 -14.03
C LEU A 299 43.37 -4.69 -14.09
N LEU A 300 43.97 -5.75 -14.64
CA LEU A 300 43.40 -7.10 -14.62
C LEU A 300 43.25 -7.64 -13.19
N ASN A 301 44.24 -7.40 -12.32
CA ASN A 301 44.16 -7.75 -10.90
C ASN A 301 43.09 -6.95 -10.13
N LEU A 302 42.66 -5.80 -10.63
CA LEU A 302 41.58 -5.00 -10.04
C LEU A 302 40.19 -5.45 -10.51
N ILE A 303 40.07 -5.86 -11.78
CA ILE A 303 38.78 -6.21 -12.41
C ILE A 303 38.33 -7.62 -12.03
N VAL A 304 39.26 -8.59 -11.93
CA VAL A 304 38.91 -10.00 -11.62
C VAL A 304 38.21 -10.16 -10.27
N PRO A 305 38.65 -9.53 -9.16
CA PRO A 305 37.94 -9.61 -7.88
C PRO A 305 36.54 -8.99 -7.91
N ILE A 306 36.34 -7.92 -8.69
CA ILE A 306 35.03 -7.26 -8.86
C ILE A 306 34.05 -8.19 -9.58
N VAL A 307 34.52 -8.87 -10.62
CA VAL A 307 33.73 -9.87 -11.36
C VAL A 307 33.41 -11.08 -10.48
N HIS A 308 34.38 -11.60 -9.71
CA HIS A 308 34.14 -12.69 -8.75
C HIS A 308 33.15 -12.31 -7.65
N ALA A 309 33.24 -11.09 -7.11
CA ALA A 309 32.31 -10.60 -6.09
C ALA A 309 30.89 -10.42 -6.65
N ALA A 310 30.76 -9.96 -7.90
CA ALA A 310 29.48 -9.88 -8.58
C ALA A 310 28.85 -11.27 -8.78
N VAL A 311 29.61 -12.24 -9.26
CA VAL A 311 29.15 -13.63 -9.44
C VAL A 311 28.76 -14.28 -8.10
N ALA A 312 29.51 -14.04 -7.02
CA ALA A 312 29.18 -14.54 -5.69
C ALA A 312 27.88 -13.94 -5.13
N ARG A 313 27.64 -12.64 -5.35
CA ARG A 313 26.38 -11.97 -4.94
C ARG A 313 25.18 -12.51 -5.71
N LEU A 314 25.33 -12.77 -7.01
CA LEU A 314 24.27 -13.37 -7.84
C LEU A 314 23.92 -14.80 -7.38
N ARG A 315 24.91 -15.59 -6.93
CA ARG A 315 24.67 -16.92 -6.34
C ARG A 315 23.87 -16.85 -5.03
N ILE A 316 24.19 -15.91 -4.15
CA ILE A 316 23.44 -15.68 -2.90
C ILE A 316 22.00 -15.26 -3.19
N PHE A 317 21.82 -14.36 -4.16
CA PHE A 317 20.50 -13.89 -4.58
C PHE A 317 19.64 -15.02 -5.16
N ARG A 318 20.25 -15.93 -5.95
CA ARG A 318 19.57 -17.13 -6.49
C ARG A 318 19.14 -18.10 -5.38
N SER A 319 19.99 -18.33 -4.38
CA SER A 319 19.65 -19.17 -3.23
C SER A 319 18.51 -18.57 -2.37
N LEU A 320 18.49 -17.25 -2.19
CA LEU A 320 17.42 -16.53 -1.50
C LEU A 320 16.10 -16.56 -2.28
N SER A 321 16.16 -16.38 -3.60
CA SER A 321 14.99 -16.50 -4.48
C SER A 321 14.36 -17.88 -4.37
N LEU A 322 15.15 -18.96 -4.45
CA LEU A 322 14.67 -20.34 -4.29
C LEU A 322 14.07 -20.62 -2.90
N ALA A 323 14.64 -20.03 -1.84
CA ALA A 323 14.11 -20.16 -0.49
C ALA A 323 12.77 -19.42 -0.32
N LEU A 324 12.64 -18.22 -0.91
CA LEU A 324 11.40 -17.44 -0.94
C LEU A 324 10.31 -18.14 -1.76
N THR A 325 10.63 -18.71 -2.92
CA THR A 325 9.68 -19.48 -3.73
C THR A 325 9.12 -20.67 -2.94
N ARG A 326 9.96 -21.39 -2.17
CA ARG A 326 9.51 -22.47 -1.28
C ARG A 326 8.58 -21.97 -0.17
N HIS A 327 8.84 -20.79 0.39
CA HIS A 327 8.05 -20.22 1.47
C HIS A 327 6.70 -19.65 1.00
N VAL A 328 6.62 -19.14 -0.23
CA VAL A 328 5.37 -18.54 -0.75
C VAL A 328 4.46 -19.57 -1.43
N ILE A 329 4.99 -20.69 -1.94
CA ILE A 329 4.18 -21.83 -2.39
C ILE A 329 3.27 -22.36 -1.26
N SER A 330 3.62 -22.17 0.02
CA SER A 330 2.75 -22.54 1.15
C SER A 330 1.55 -21.60 1.36
N TYR A 331 1.55 -20.40 0.75
CA TYR A 331 0.52 -19.37 0.92
C TYR A 331 -0.39 -19.15 -0.32
N GLY A 332 -0.29 -20.00 -1.35
CA GLY A 332 -1.29 -20.06 -2.42
C GLY A 332 -1.21 -18.96 -3.50
N GLN A 333 -0.11 -18.18 -3.58
CA GLN A 333 0.13 -17.25 -4.68
C GLN A 333 1.20 -17.77 -5.65
N ARG A 334 0.82 -18.77 -6.43
CA ARG A 334 1.75 -19.54 -7.28
C ARG A 334 2.08 -18.84 -8.62
N GLU A 335 1.07 -18.27 -9.28
CA GLU A 335 1.18 -17.81 -10.67
C GLU A 335 2.01 -16.52 -10.81
N THR A 336 1.92 -15.59 -9.86
CA THR A 336 2.64 -14.31 -9.93
C THR A 336 4.14 -14.45 -9.70
N ILE A 337 4.56 -15.49 -8.97
CA ILE A 337 5.96 -15.66 -8.54
C ILE A 337 6.73 -16.55 -9.52
N GLU A 338 6.07 -17.54 -10.13
CA GLU A 338 6.69 -18.34 -11.21
C GLU A 338 7.16 -17.42 -12.35
N GLY A 339 6.36 -16.41 -12.73
CA GLY A 339 6.77 -15.41 -13.74
C GLY A 339 8.00 -14.57 -13.34
N ILE A 340 8.06 -14.09 -12.08
CA ILE A 340 9.19 -13.30 -11.59
C ILE A 340 10.49 -14.13 -11.55
N VAL A 341 10.40 -15.41 -11.16
CA VAL A 341 11.56 -16.31 -11.14
C VAL A 341 12.06 -16.61 -12.56
N GLU A 342 11.15 -16.83 -13.51
CA GLU A 342 11.48 -17.07 -14.91
C GLU A 342 12.15 -15.84 -15.57
N ASP A 343 11.70 -14.62 -15.25
CA ASP A 343 12.33 -13.39 -15.74
C ASP A 343 13.75 -13.21 -15.16
N ILE A 344 13.95 -13.50 -13.87
CA ILE A 344 15.26 -13.43 -13.22
C ILE A 344 16.24 -14.47 -13.80
N ASP A 345 15.81 -15.71 -13.99
CA ASP A 345 16.66 -16.75 -14.58
C ASP A 345 17.06 -16.40 -16.02
N ARG A 346 16.16 -15.78 -16.81
CA ARG A 346 16.44 -15.31 -18.18
C ARG A 346 17.53 -14.23 -18.23
N GLU A 347 17.43 -13.22 -17.38
CA GLU A 347 18.41 -12.13 -17.28
C GLU A 347 19.80 -12.65 -16.85
N LEU A 348 19.84 -13.65 -15.96
CA LEU A 348 21.08 -14.30 -15.53
C LEU A 348 21.73 -15.09 -16.67
N ASP A 349 20.94 -15.83 -17.46
CA ASP A 349 21.44 -16.59 -18.61
C ASP A 349 22.00 -15.64 -19.70
N GLU A 350 21.33 -14.51 -19.96
CA GLU A 350 21.83 -13.50 -20.91
C GLU A 350 23.15 -12.87 -20.46
N PHE A 351 23.28 -12.57 -19.17
CA PHE A 351 24.51 -12.05 -18.58
C PHE A 351 25.68 -13.07 -18.66
N GLU A 352 25.40 -14.35 -18.42
CA GLU A 352 26.39 -15.43 -18.54
C GLU A 352 26.85 -15.63 -20.00
N ILE A 353 25.92 -15.53 -20.95
CA ILE A 353 26.23 -15.55 -22.40
C ILE A 353 27.10 -14.35 -22.78
N ALA A 354 26.82 -13.16 -22.26
CA ALA A 354 27.59 -11.95 -22.54
C ALA A 354 29.03 -12.05 -22.01
N LEU A 355 29.21 -12.54 -20.77
CA LEU A 355 30.53 -12.83 -20.20
C LEU A 355 31.28 -13.88 -21.02
N SER A 356 30.61 -14.96 -21.42
CA SER A 356 31.19 -16.01 -22.26
C SER A 356 31.67 -15.48 -23.61
N LYS A 357 30.93 -14.56 -24.24
CA LYS A 357 31.34 -13.90 -25.50
C LYS A 357 32.55 -12.99 -25.31
N LEU A 358 32.60 -12.24 -24.20
CA LEU A 358 33.74 -11.39 -23.82
C LEU A 358 35.03 -12.20 -23.61
N CYS A 359 34.92 -13.39 -23.03
CA CYS A 359 36.05 -14.30 -22.85
C CYS A 359 36.49 -14.96 -24.16
N ARG A 360 35.55 -15.38 -25.03
CA ARG A 360 35.87 -16.00 -26.34
C ARG A 360 36.46 -15.02 -27.35
N GLY A 361 36.12 -13.73 -27.27
CA GLY A 361 36.62 -12.68 -28.17
C GLY A 361 38.12 -12.39 -28.06
N ARG A 362 38.84 -12.94 -27.06
CA ARG A 362 40.30 -12.76 -26.91
C ARG A 362 41.14 -13.96 -27.37
N CYS A 363 40.51 -15.05 -27.79
CA CYS A 363 41.19 -16.26 -28.25
C CYS A 363 41.00 -16.47 -29.76
N GLN A 364 41.48 -15.53 -30.58
CA GLN A 364 41.90 -15.85 -31.95
C GLN A 364 43.35 -15.44 -32.12
N PRO A 365 44.28 -16.39 -32.34
CA PRO A 365 45.63 -16.03 -32.71
C PRO A 365 45.58 -15.38 -34.11
N ARG A 366 45.88 -14.09 -34.19
CA ARG A 366 46.22 -13.44 -35.45
C ARG A 366 47.48 -14.14 -35.99
N SER A 367 47.31 -15.04 -36.94
CA SER A 367 48.42 -15.64 -37.69
C SER A 367 49.11 -14.55 -38.51
N GLY A 368 50.25 -14.04 -38.04
CA GLY A 368 51.01 -13.04 -38.80
C GLY A 368 52.21 -12.37 -38.14
N TRP A 369 52.61 -12.74 -36.92
CA TRP A 369 53.79 -12.13 -36.26
C TRP A 369 54.91 -13.17 -36.08
N ARG A 370 55.93 -13.07 -36.94
CA ARG A 370 57.25 -13.71 -36.75
C ARG A 370 58.15 -12.73 -36.00
N SER A 371 58.64 -13.11 -34.84
CA SER A 371 60.08 -13.13 -34.50
C SER A 371 60.27 -13.48 -33.02
N GLY A 372 61.29 -14.29 -32.76
CA GLY A 372 61.47 -15.06 -31.53
C GLY A 372 61.69 -14.26 -30.25
N PHE A 373 61.24 -14.85 -29.15
CA PHE A 373 61.98 -14.99 -27.90
C PHE A 373 61.43 -16.21 -27.13
N PRO A 374 62.28 -17.06 -26.52
CA PRO A 374 61.82 -18.18 -25.70
C PRO A 374 61.75 -17.76 -24.23
N MET A 375 60.69 -18.16 -23.53
CA MET A 375 60.71 -18.60 -22.12
C MET A 375 59.31 -19.07 -21.73
N GLY A 376 59.25 -20.27 -21.14
CA GLY A 376 58.05 -21.06 -20.94
C GLY A 376 57.04 -20.44 -19.98
N ALA A 377 55.77 -20.54 -20.36
CA ALA A 377 54.63 -20.40 -19.46
C ALA A 377 54.12 -21.81 -19.09
N PRO A 378 53.68 -22.03 -17.83
CA PRO A 378 53.15 -23.32 -17.40
C PRO A 378 51.81 -23.63 -18.08
N SER A 379 51.61 -24.92 -18.31
CA SER A 379 50.52 -25.57 -19.03
C SER A 379 49.11 -25.16 -18.59
N GLY A 380 48.18 -25.18 -19.55
CA GLY A 380 46.75 -24.86 -19.41
C GLY A 380 45.93 -25.88 -18.61
N ASP A 381 46.47 -26.41 -17.53
CA ASP A 381 45.82 -27.43 -16.70
C ASP A 381 44.67 -26.83 -15.85
N TRP A 382 44.70 -25.53 -15.57
CA TRP A 382 43.63 -24.87 -14.81
C TRP A 382 42.37 -24.60 -15.66
N GLU A 383 42.52 -24.35 -16.97
CA GLU A 383 41.39 -24.12 -17.87
C GLU A 383 40.55 -25.40 -18.04
N GLN A 384 41.23 -26.55 -18.18
CA GLN A 384 40.58 -27.86 -18.28
C GLN A 384 39.91 -28.25 -16.95
N ALA A 385 40.57 -28.02 -15.81
CA ALA A 385 39.99 -28.29 -14.49
C ALA A 385 38.73 -27.43 -14.21
N THR A 386 38.73 -26.18 -14.66
CA THR A 386 37.55 -25.29 -14.50
C THR A 386 36.40 -25.73 -15.40
N PHE A 387 36.71 -26.22 -16.61
CA PHE A 387 35.72 -26.74 -17.55
C PHE A 387 35.10 -28.07 -17.07
N ASP A 388 35.92 -28.99 -16.56
CA ASP A 388 35.48 -30.29 -16.07
C ASP A 388 34.61 -30.14 -14.80
N GLU A 389 34.94 -29.19 -13.91
CA GLU A 389 34.11 -28.89 -12.74
C GLU A 389 32.77 -28.26 -13.13
N ALA A 390 32.74 -27.39 -14.15
CA ALA A 390 31.49 -26.85 -14.69
C ALA A 390 30.59 -27.95 -15.30
N LEU A 391 31.19 -28.94 -15.97
CA LEU A 391 30.46 -30.08 -16.54
C LEU A 391 29.89 -31.00 -15.44
N ARG A 392 30.67 -31.26 -14.37
CA ARG A 392 30.23 -32.02 -13.19
C ARG A 392 29.04 -31.35 -12.49
N LEU A 393 29.10 -30.03 -12.31
CA LEU A 393 28.04 -29.25 -11.68
C LEU A 393 26.76 -29.22 -12.53
N LYS A 394 26.88 -29.16 -13.86
CA LYS A 394 25.74 -29.29 -14.78
C LYS A 394 25.04 -30.64 -14.64
N GLU A 395 25.80 -31.72 -14.48
CA GLU A 395 25.23 -33.06 -14.28
C GLU A 395 24.54 -33.20 -12.91
N GLN A 396 25.14 -32.65 -11.84
CA GLN A 396 24.51 -32.58 -10.52
C GLN A 396 23.21 -31.77 -10.53
N HIS A 397 23.18 -30.65 -11.27
CA HIS A 397 21.99 -29.83 -11.47
C HIS A 397 20.88 -30.59 -12.21
N SER A 398 21.23 -31.35 -13.26
CA SER A 398 20.26 -32.19 -13.99
C SER A 398 19.63 -33.27 -13.09
N LYS A 399 20.42 -33.86 -12.18
CA LYS A 399 19.93 -34.83 -11.20
C LYS A 399 19.01 -34.17 -10.16
N ALA A 400 19.38 -33.00 -9.65
CA ALA A 400 18.54 -32.24 -8.71
C ALA A 400 17.19 -31.81 -9.33
N LYS A 401 17.18 -31.38 -10.61
CA LYS A 401 15.95 -31.08 -11.35
C LYS A 401 15.02 -32.30 -11.48
N GLN A 402 15.59 -33.48 -11.74
CA GLN A 402 14.81 -34.73 -11.79
C GLN A 402 14.24 -35.15 -10.42
N MET A 403 14.92 -34.82 -9.31
CA MET A 403 14.42 -35.10 -7.96
C MET A 403 13.28 -34.17 -7.53
N VAL A 404 13.30 -32.90 -7.97
CA VAL A 404 12.29 -31.89 -7.63
C VAL A 404 10.99 -32.03 -8.45
N ALA A 405 11.04 -32.70 -9.60
CA ALA A 405 9.88 -32.93 -10.46
C ALA A 405 8.91 -34.02 -9.95
N ARG A 406 9.14 -34.62 -8.78
CA ARG A 406 8.23 -35.60 -8.18
C ARG A 406 7.07 -34.92 -7.43
N PRO A 407 5.82 -35.39 -7.59
CA PRO A 407 4.66 -34.83 -6.89
C PRO A 407 4.78 -34.92 -5.36
N ILE A 408 4.29 -33.88 -4.67
CA ILE A 408 4.28 -33.75 -3.19
C ILE A 408 3.49 -34.88 -2.48
N SER A 409 2.67 -35.65 -3.21
CA SER A 409 1.89 -36.76 -2.65
C SER A 409 2.70 -37.99 -2.21
N GLU A 410 4.02 -38.02 -2.42
CA GLU A 410 4.88 -39.16 -2.06
C GLU A 410 5.87 -38.87 -0.92
N SER A 411 5.88 -37.67 -0.33
CA SER A 411 6.94 -37.29 0.63
C SER A 411 6.87 -38.03 1.98
N GLY A 412 5.76 -38.70 2.31
CA GLY A 412 5.63 -39.56 3.49
C GLY A 412 5.85 -38.86 4.84
N LEU A 413 5.98 -37.53 4.86
CA LEU A 413 6.25 -36.76 6.06
C LEU A 413 4.97 -36.65 6.87
N THR A 414 5.05 -37.05 8.14
CA THR A 414 3.95 -36.90 9.08
C THR A 414 3.77 -35.42 9.43
N ALA A 415 2.56 -35.01 9.79
CA ALA A 415 2.26 -33.62 10.20
C ALA A 415 3.20 -33.12 11.33
N GLN A 416 3.68 -34.03 12.17
CA GLN A 416 4.64 -33.76 13.23
C GLN A 416 6.03 -33.37 12.70
N GLN A 417 6.49 -34.01 11.63
CA GLN A 417 7.77 -33.67 10.98
C GLN A 417 7.69 -32.29 10.29
N TYR A 418 6.52 -31.93 9.79
CA TYR A 418 6.29 -30.61 9.21
C TYR A 418 6.30 -29.50 10.27
N ALA A 419 5.63 -29.73 11.40
CA ALA A 419 5.62 -28.81 12.53
C ALA A 419 7.03 -28.61 13.13
N GLU A 420 7.86 -29.66 13.12
CA GLU A 420 9.25 -29.59 13.59
C GLU A 420 10.14 -28.79 12.64
N CYS A 421 10.00 -28.98 11.31
CA CYS A 421 10.69 -28.12 10.34
C CYS A 421 10.29 -26.65 10.48
N GLU A 422 9.00 -26.37 10.71
CA GLU A 422 8.51 -25.00 10.89
C GLU A 422 9.09 -24.36 12.16
N ARG A 423 9.20 -25.12 13.25
CA ARG A 423 9.82 -24.68 14.51
C ARG A 423 11.29 -24.32 14.31
N VAL A 424 12.07 -25.17 13.65
CA VAL A 424 13.52 -24.95 13.40
C VAL A 424 13.75 -23.73 12.53
N VAL A 425 12.95 -23.54 11.47
CA VAL A 425 13.05 -22.35 10.61
C VAL A 425 12.70 -21.07 11.38
N ARG A 426 11.68 -21.12 12.24
CA ARG A 426 11.29 -19.97 13.06
C ARG A 426 12.37 -19.60 14.08
N GLU A 427 12.96 -20.60 14.74
CA GLU A 427 14.09 -20.40 15.65
C GLU A 427 15.33 -19.83 14.94
N TRP A 428 15.58 -20.25 13.69
CA TRP A 428 16.66 -19.73 12.85
C TRP A 428 16.48 -18.25 12.49
N LEU A 429 15.24 -17.82 12.23
CA LEU A 429 14.92 -16.44 11.84
C LEU A 429 14.87 -15.48 13.03
N THR A 430 14.60 -15.97 14.24
CA THR A 430 14.39 -15.11 15.42
C THR A 430 15.51 -15.19 16.47
N GLY A 431 16.48 -16.09 16.32
CA GLY A 431 17.58 -16.28 17.27
C GLY A 431 18.77 -15.33 17.05
N PRO A 432 19.43 -14.81 18.10
CA PRO A 432 20.57 -13.88 17.98
C PRO A 432 21.90 -14.52 17.53
N ALA A 433 21.94 -15.84 17.37
CA ALA A 433 23.07 -16.57 16.77
C ALA A 433 22.53 -17.81 16.04
N GLY A 434 22.80 -17.92 14.74
CA GLY A 434 22.44 -19.12 13.96
C GLY A 434 23.11 -20.38 14.52
N PRO A 435 22.50 -21.57 14.36
CA PRO A 435 23.04 -22.80 14.93
C PRO A 435 24.35 -23.22 14.24
N SER A 436 25.17 -23.96 14.98
CA SER A 436 26.40 -24.57 14.44
C SER A 436 26.06 -25.63 13.39
N SER A 437 27.01 -25.90 12.49
CA SER A 437 26.87 -26.80 11.34
C SER A 437 26.43 -28.24 11.65
N ALA A 438 26.41 -28.64 12.94
CA ALA A 438 25.96 -29.96 13.37
C ALA A 438 24.42 -30.08 13.50
N SER A 439 23.68 -28.97 13.42
CA SER A 439 22.20 -28.96 13.52
C SER A 439 21.48 -28.99 12.17
N ILE A 440 22.23 -29.11 11.07
CA ILE A 440 21.73 -28.95 9.69
C ILE A 440 21.57 -30.30 8.96
N GLU A 441 22.19 -31.38 9.45
CA GLU A 441 21.89 -32.75 9.02
C GLU A 441 20.57 -33.25 9.62
#